data_AF-A0A645AZJ6-F1
#
_entry.id   AF-A0A645AZJ6-F1
#
_cell.length_a   1.000
_cell.length_b   1.000
_cell.length_c   1.000
_cell.angle_alpha   90.00
_cell.angle_beta   90.00
_cell.angle_gamma   90.00
#
_symmetry.space_group_name_H-M   'P 1'
#
loop_
_entity.id
_entity.type
_entity.pdbx_description
1 polymer ?
#
loop_
_entity_poly.entity_id
_entity_poly.type
_entity_poly.pdbx_seq_one_letter_code
_entity_poly.pdbx_strand_id
1 'polypeptide(L)'
;MMKDLNTVNKYCYVNYIEEKILIGTKKPILILNKKNNILPENISYNNPTLGVMLPYTPLHYLLFDEELDILVMTSGNISGLPMISENKEAINSLTNVADYYLVHNRHIHMPVDDSVVKVVLDEERVIRSARGYSPMNYKHKVKDTLALGSELKNTFSISKSDYIFMSQYIGDISSMETLDHLRKNIKNFMSIYDIKPKILAYDNHPNFIYKDYIKKIHCEKVGVYHHHAHIVSCMFENNVEEKVLGLAFDGAGYGRDNHIWGSEFLICNCKNFTRVGHLKYFKMPGGDSATKEPWKMAISLISEIYKKNEFINETLNDYRLNYLKNKNYKLILSMLNNNINSPLSSSMGRFFDGVSGMLGFEDKITFEGEACIALENLAQKYVECNDFYKFNINYLNNEFIIDHNSIVKSILEDIKDNKPLDLIAIKFHNTVVEFSLDLCKKIRSLYKINKVALSGGVFQNNIIFTKLHNKLEEEKFQVLTHKLLPCNDSSISVGQLIIANNRREKYVCSNSG
;
A
#
# COMPACT_ATOMS: atom_id res chain seq x y z
N MET A 1 -22.79 5.43 1.76
CA MET A 1 -23.51 6.15 0.69
C MET A 1 -24.38 7.22 1.31
N MET A 2 -24.38 8.42 0.74
CA MET A 2 -25.24 9.53 1.15
C MET A 2 -26.14 9.95 -0.01
N LYS A 3 -27.36 10.38 0.28
CA LYS A 3 -28.40 10.69 -0.71
C LYS A 3 -27.96 11.69 -1.78
N ASP A 4 -27.39 12.81 -1.35
CA ASP A 4 -26.97 13.90 -2.22
C ASP A 4 -25.80 14.70 -1.62
N LEU A 5 -25.30 15.69 -2.36
CA LEU A 5 -24.20 16.54 -1.93
C LEU A 5 -24.54 17.41 -0.70
N ASN A 6 -25.81 17.78 -0.51
CA ASN A 6 -26.22 18.54 0.68
C ASN A 6 -26.02 17.69 1.93
N THR A 7 -26.40 16.41 1.88
CA THR A 7 -26.13 15.46 2.95
C THR A 7 -24.64 15.29 3.18
N VAL A 8 -23.81 15.13 2.13
CA VAL A 8 -22.34 15.07 2.28
C VAL A 8 -21.78 16.29 3.02
N ASN A 9 -22.21 17.49 2.63
CA ASN A 9 -21.74 18.74 3.20
C ASN A 9 -22.12 18.93 4.68
N LYS A 10 -23.15 18.22 5.19
CA LYS A 10 -23.47 18.20 6.63
C LYS A 10 -22.41 17.46 7.46
N TYR A 11 -21.78 16.42 6.90
CA TYR A 11 -20.89 15.53 7.66
C TYR A 11 -19.40 15.66 7.30
N CYS A 12 -19.08 16.12 6.09
CA CYS A 12 -17.72 16.17 5.57
C CYS A 12 -17.36 17.56 5.01
N TYR A 13 -16.07 17.87 5.06
CA TYR A 13 -15.50 18.94 4.24
C TYR A 13 -15.35 18.42 2.82
N VAL A 14 -15.79 19.22 1.85
CA VAL A 14 -15.73 18.89 0.42
C VAL A 14 -15.18 20.11 -0.31
N ASN A 15 -14.05 19.94 -0.99
CA ASN A 15 -13.50 20.94 -1.88
C ASN A 15 -14.07 20.80 -3.31
N TYR A 16 -13.73 21.73 -4.20
CA TYR A 16 -14.25 21.76 -5.56
C TYR A 16 -13.92 20.51 -6.40
N ILE A 17 -12.73 19.93 -6.22
CA ILE A 17 -12.31 18.74 -6.96
C ILE A 17 -13.04 17.51 -6.42
N GLU A 18 -13.15 17.40 -5.10
CA GLU A 18 -13.89 16.36 -4.40
C GLU A 18 -15.37 16.35 -4.80
N GLU A 19 -16.00 17.52 -4.88
CA GLU A 19 -17.38 17.68 -5.35
C GLU A 19 -17.54 17.14 -6.78
N LYS A 20 -16.66 17.54 -7.70
CA LYS A 20 -16.67 17.06 -9.09
C LYS A 20 -16.59 15.54 -9.20
N ILE A 21 -15.74 14.92 -8.38
CA ILE A 21 -15.60 13.46 -8.34
C ILE A 21 -16.89 12.80 -7.85
N LEU A 22 -17.50 13.33 -6.78
CA LEU A 22 -18.76 12.80 -6.23
C LEU A 22 -19.93 12.93 -7.19
N ILE A 23 -20.09 14.08 -7.85
CA ILE A 23 -21.21 14.30 -8.79
C ILE A 23 -20.97 13.63 -10.15
N GLY A 24 -19.71 13.31 -10.48
CA GLY A 24 -19.30 12.68 -11.72
C GLY A 24 -19.91 11.30 -11.95
N THR A 25 -19.79 10.80 -13.18
CA THR A 25 -20.42 9.54 -13.63
C THR A 25 -19.80 8.30 -13.00
N LYS A 26 -18.53 8.36 -12.57
CA LYS A 26 -17.83 7.23 -11.95
C LYS A 26 -18.37 6.91 -10.54
N LYS A 27 -18.85 7.91 -9.80
CA LYS A 27 -19.42 7.77 -8.45
C LYS A 27 -18.59 6.88 -7.49
N PRO A 28 -17.26 7.08 -7.33
CA PRO A 28 -16.45 6.25 -6.44
C PRO A 28 -16.80 6.48 -4.96
N ILE A 29 -16.23 5.65 -4.08
CA ILE A 29 -16.05 5.99 -2.67
C ILE A 29 -14.89 7.00 -2.59
N LEU A 30 -15.19 8.23 -2.20
CA LEU A 30 -14.23 9.30 -1.98
C LEU A 30 -13.94 9.41 -0.47
N ILE A 31 -12.66 9.39 -0.11
CA ILE A 31 -12.22 9.60 1.28
C ILE A 31 -12.21 11.09 1.57
N LEU A 32 -13.07 11.54 2.49
CA LEU A 32 -13.25 12.95 2.88
C LEU A 32 -12.94 13.18 4.34
N ASN A 33 -12.51 14.39 4.69
CA ASN A 33 -12.34 14.81 6.08
C ASN A 33 -13.71 15.02 6.75
N LYS A 34 -13.90 14.48 7.95
CA LYS A 34 -15.11 14.68 8.75
C LYS A 34 -15.17 16.12 9.27
N LYS A 35 -16.36 16.72 9.30
CA LYS A 35 -16.62 18.00 9.97
C LYS A 35 -16.76 17.82 11.47
N ASN A 36 -17.62 16.87 11.86
CA ASN A 36 -18.02 16.61 13.25
C ASN A 36 -18.16 15.09 13.48
N ASN A 37 -18.17 14.66 14.74
CA ASN A 37 -18.44 13.26 15.15
C ASN A 37 -19.93 13.00 15.36
N ILE A 38 -20.79 13.41 14.41
CA ILE A 38 -22.25 13.24 14.51
C ILE A 38 -22.65 11.80 14.18
N LEU A 39 -21.92 11.16 13.26
CA LEU A 39 -22.16 9.77 12.89
C LEU A 39 -21.64 8.83 13.99
N PRO A 40 -22.27 7.66 14.17
CA PRO A 40 -21.77 6.62 15.07
C PRO A 40 -20.28 6.35 14.87
N GLU A 41 -19.54 6.32 15.97
CA GLU A 41 -18.08 6.21 15.96
C GLU A 41 -17.59 4.90 15.31
N ASN A 42 -18.37 3.83 15.44
CA ASN A 42 -18.09 2.51 14.88
C ASN A 42 -18.07 2.46 13.34
N ILE A 43 -18.54 3.49 12.62
CA ILE A 43 -18.44 3.56 11.16
C ILE A 43 -16.98 3.77 10.72
N SER A 44 -16.22 4.55 11.49
CA SER A 44 -14.83 4.91 11.18
C SER A 44 -14.15 5.34 12.48
N TYR A 45 -13.83 4.33 13.31
CA TYR A 45 -13.30 4.48 14.67
C TYR A 45 -11.93 5.16 14.68
N ASN A 46 -11.75 6.18 15.54
CA ASN A 46 -10.50 6.94 15.68
C ASN A 46 -9.86 7.38 14.35
N ASN A 47 -10.68 7.69 13.36
CA ASN A 47 -10.23 8.10 12.04
C ASN A 47 -10.89 9.44 11.65
N PRO A 48 -10.10 10.46 11.27
CA PRO A 48 -10.60 11.78 10.91
C PRO A 48 -11.31 11.80 9.54
N THR A 49 -11.25 10.70 8.79
CA THR A 49 -11.81 10.59 7.44
C THR A 49 -12.97 9.60 7.33
N LEU A 50 -13.81 9.81 6.33
CA LEU A 50 -14.96 8.96 6.01
C LEU A 50 -14.96 8.64 4.51
N GLY A 51 -15.20 7.37 4.18
CA GLY A 51 -15.48 6.96 2.80
C GLY A 51 -16.91 7.28 2.42
N VAL A 52 -17.11 8.19 1.48
CA VAL A 52 -18.42 8.67 1.05
C VAL A 52 -18.62 8.42 -0.44
N MET A 53 -19.80 7.97 -0.82
CA MET A 53 -20.20 7.76 -2.21
C MET A 53 -21.64 8.25 -2.39
N LEU A 54 -21.97 8.68 -3.60
CA LEU A 54 -23.33 9.06 -3.99
C LEU A 54 -24.06 7.91 -4.72
N PRO A 55 -25.40 7.99 -4.86
CA PRO A 55 -26.17 6.97 -5.54
C PRO A 55 -25.76 6.86 -7.02
N TYR A 56 -25.53 5.63 -7.48
CA TYR A 56 -25.01 5.38 -8.84
C TYR A 56 -25.86 4.44 -9.70
N THR A 57 -26.95 3.89 -9.15
CA THR A 57 -27.94 3.09 -9.92
C THR A 57 -29.34 3.62 -9.63
N PRO A 58 -30.33 3.41 -10.52
CA PRO A 58 -31.72 3.79 -10.25
C PRO A 58 -32.24 3.22 -8.93
N LEU A 59 -31.85 1.98 -8.58
CA LEU A 59 -32.22 1.37 -7.30
C LEU A 59 -31.71 2.18 -6.11
N HIS A 60 -30.46 2.67 -6.16
CA HIS A 60 -29.93 3.49 -5.09
C HIS A 60 -30.73 4.78 -4.87
N TYR A 61 -31.17 5.44 -5.94
CA TYR A 61 -32.03 6.62 -5.81
C TYR A 61 -33.40 6.30 -5.20
N LEU A 62 -33.96 5.13 -5.51
CA LEU A 62 -35.24 4.68 -4.97
C LEU A 62 -35.17 4.22 -3.51
N LEU A 63 -33.98 3.87 -3.01
CA LEU A 63 -33.78 3.47 -1.61
C LEU A 63 -33.79 4.65 -0.64
N PHE A 64 -33.45 5.86 -1.10
CA PHE A 64 -33.51 7.05 -0.26
C PHE A 64 -34.93 7.64 -0.30
N ASP A 65 -35.45 8.03 0.86
CA ASP A 65 -36.74 8.70 1.03
C ASP A 65 -36.59 9.96 1.91
N GLU A 66 -37.66 10.44 2.56
CA GLU A 66 -37.60 11.62 3.42
C GLU A 66 -36.91 11.37 4.77
N GLU A 67 -36.84 10.11 5.23
CA GLU A 67 -36.31 9.75 6.56
C GLU A 67 -34.95 9.05 6.49
N LEU A 68 -34.60 8.47 5.35
CA LEU A 68 -33.34 7.77 5.12
C LEU A 68 -32.43 8.58 4.18
N ASP A 69 -31.37 9.16 4.75
CA ASP A 69 -30.39 9.98 4.01
C ASP A 69 -29.01 9.30 3.87
N ILE A 70 -28.72 8.27 4.67
CA ILE A 70 -27.40 7.65 4.80
C ILE A 70 -27.53 6.12 4.90
N LEU A 71 -26.70 5.43 4.13
CA LEU A 71 -26.62 3.97 4.11
C LEU A 71 -25.16 3.51 4.21
N VAL A 72 -24.90 2.48 5.00
CA VAL A 72 -23.59 1.78 4.97
C VAL A 72 -23.61 0.82 3.78
N MET A 73 -22.62 0.97 2.90
CA MET A 73 -22.43 0.08 1.74
C MET A 73 -21.05 -0.57 1.88
N THR A 74 -21.04 -1.89 2.04
CA THR A 74 -19.82 -2.71 2.09
C THR A 74 -19.99 -3.92 1.19
N SER A 75 -18.88 -4.57 0.84
CA SER A 75 -18.91 -5.76 -0.02
C SER A 75 -19.65 -6.91 0.66
N GLY A 76 -20.55 -7.56 -0.09
CA GLY A 76 -21.35 -8.68 0.40
C GLY A 76 -20.58 -9.99 0.40
N ASN A 77 -19.66 -10.17 1.36
CA ASN A 77 -18.86 -11.37 1.51
C ASN A 77 -18.41 -11.57 2.96
N ILE A 78 -18.02 -12.79 3.30
CA ILE A 78 -17.26 -13.05 4.52
C ILE A 78 -15.84 -12.50 4.34
N SER A 79 -15.26 -11.93 5.40
CA SER A 79 -13.93 -11.33 5.37
C SER A 79 -12.89 -12.28 4.76
N GLY A 80 -12.13 -11.80 3.78
CA GLY A 80 -11.10 -12.57 3.06
C GLY A 80 -11.59 -13.38 1.85
N LEU A 81 -12.90 -13.44 1.60
CA LEU A 81 -13.47 -14.09 0.42
C LEU A 81 -13.82 -13.07 -0.69
N PRO A 82 -13.87 -13.49 -1.97
CA PRO A 82 -14.33 -12.64 -3.06
C PRO A 82 -15.78 -12.17 -2.89
N MET A 83 -16.15 -11.07 -3.56
CA MET A 83 -17.52 -10.56 -3.55
C MET A 83 -18.50 -11.57 -4.18
N ILE A 84 -19.58 -11.86 -3.46
CA ILE A 84 -20.64 -12.74 -3.93
C ILE A 84 -21.50 -12.00 -4.95
N SER A 85 -21.78 -12.65 -6.08
CA SER A 85 -22.60 -12.08 -7.17
C SER A 85 -23.78 -12.95 -7.59
N GLU A 86 -23.83 -14.21 -7.14
CA GLU A 86 -24.95 -15.11 -7.41
C GLU A 86 -25.98 -15.05 -6.27
N ASN A 87 -27.26 -14.85 -6.61
CA ASN A 87 -28.33 -14.69 -5.61
C ASN A 87 -28.41 -15.87 -4.62
N LYS A 88 -28.26 -17.11 -5.11
CA LYS A 88 -28.32 -18.32 -4.26
C LYS A 88 -27.14 -18.38 -3.29
N GLU A 89 -25.95 -18.04 -3.76
CA GLU A 89 -24.74 -17.99 -2.94
C GLU A 89 -24.87 -16.90 -1.87
N ALA A 90 -25.42 -15.73 -2.22
CA ALA A 90 -25.61 -14.63 -1.27
C ALA A 90 -26.52 -15.05 -0.11
N ILE A 91 -27.66 -15.69 -0.41
CA ILE A 91 -28.61 -16.16 0.60
C ILE A 91 -27.96 -17.21 1.52
N ASN A 92 -27.23 -18.16 0.94
CA ASN A 92 -26.63 -19.27 1.70
C ASN A 92 -25.45 -18.83 2.56
N SER A 93 -24.59 -17.95 2.02
CA SER A 93 -23.33 -17.57 2.67
C SER A 93 -23.49 -16.43 3.68
N LEU A 94 -24.53 -15.59 3.52
CA LEU A 94 -24.76 -14.41 4.37
C LEU A 94 -25.91 -14.59 5.36
N THR A 95 -26.45 -15.80 5.54
CA THR A 95 -27.58 -16.09 6.43
C THR A 95 -27.37 -15.56 7.86
N ASN A 96 -26.14 -15.60 8.37
CA ASN A 96 -25.79 -15.13 9.71
C ASN A 96 -25.28 -13.67 9.75
N VAL A 97 -25.37 -12.95 8.63
CA VAL A 97 -24.85 -11.58 8.46
C VAL A 97 -25.97 -10.60 8.12
N ALA A 98 -26.89 -10.99 7.23
CA ALA A 98 -27.95 -10.12 6.74
C ALA A 98 -29.34 -10.64 7.13
N ASP A 99 -30.17 -9.76 7.70
CA ASP A 99 -31.57 -10.04 8.04
C ASP A 99 -32.48 -10.13 6.80
N TYR A 100 -32.18 -9.34 5.77
CA TYR A 100 -32.98 -9.23 4.55
C TYR A 100 -32.10 -9.21 3.29
N TYR A 101 -32.69 -9.63 2.17
CA TYR A 101 -32.03 -9.75 0.87
C TYR A 101 -32.83 -9.01 -0.20
N LEU A 102 -32.21 -7.99 -0.80
CA LEU A 102 -32.76 -7.30 -1.97
C LEU A 102 -31.99 -7.75 -3.22
N VAL A 103 -32.60 -8.64 -4.01
CA VAL A 103 -31.99 -9.27 -5.19
C VAL A 103 -32.74 -8.95 -6.48
N HIS A 104 -32.13 -9.23 -7.63
CA HIS A 104 -32.75 -9.06 -8.94
C HIS A 104 -32.45 -10.21 -9.90
N ASN A 105 -33.21 -10.30 -10.99
CA ASN A 105 -33.04 -11.32 -12.03
C ASN A 105 -32.04 -10.94 -13.13
N ARG A 106 -31.39 -9.77 -13.06
CA ARG A 106 -30.29 -9.39 -13.96
C ARG A 106 -28.98 -10.05 -13.51
N HIS A 107 -28.49 -11.05 -14.24
CA HIS A 107 -27.26 -11.74 -13.86
C HIS A 107 -26.03 -10.80 -13.88
N ILE A 108 -25.22 -10.83 -12.83
CA ILE A 108 -23.93 -10.11 -12.76
C ILE A 108 -22.84 -11.02 -13.35
N HIS A 109 -22.40 -10.75 -14.57
CA HIS A 109 -21.41 -11.60 -15.24
C HIS A 109 -20.01 -11.46 -14.65
N MET A 110 -19.60 -10.23 -14.32
CA MET A 110 -18.32 -9.91 -13.70
C MET A 110 -18.56 -9.04 -12.47
N PRO A 111 -18.42 -9.60 -11.25
CA PRO A 111 -18.44 -8.78 -10.05
C PRO A 111 -17.29 -7.78 -10.07
N VAL A 112 -17.56 -6.58 -9.56
CA VAL A 112 -16.59 -5.51 -9.44
C VAL A 112 -16.87 -4.72 -8.17
N ASP A 113 -15.84 -4.56 -7.33
CA ASP A 113 -15.90 -3.72 -6.14
C ASP A 113 -16.16 -2.25 -6.47
N ASP A 114 -16.58 -1.49 -5.46
CA ASP A 114 -16.57 -0.04 -5.55
C ASP A 114 -15.13 0.51 -5.53
N SER A 115 -14.83 1.41 -6.46
CA SER A 115 -13.55 2.10 -6.49
C SER A 115 -13.42 3.04 -5.30
N VAL A 116 -12.20 3.17 -4.77
CA VAL A 116 -11.88 4.08 -3.68
C VAL A 116 -10.84 5.08 -4.17
N VAL A 117 -11.11 6.36 -3.96
CA VAL A 117 -10.24 7.48 -4.36
C VAL A 117 -10.10 8.49 -3.24
N LYS A 118 -9.07 9.33 -3.34
CA LYS A 118 -8.82 10.45 -2.43
C LYS A 118 -8.27 11.62 -3.25
N VAL A 119 -8.47 12.85 -2.78
CA VAL A 119 -7.84 14.03 -3.36
C VAL A 119 -6.63 14.43 -2.50
N VAL A 120 -5.45 14.47 -3.11
CA VAL A 120 -4.21 14.87 -2.45
C VAL A 120 -3.35 15.66 -3.42
N LEU A 121 -2.83 16.82 -2.98
CA LEU A 121 -2.14 17.80 -3.82
C LEU A 121 -3.01 18.24 -5.01
N ASP A 122 -4.29 18.54 -4.76
CA ASP A 122 -5.28 18.95 -5.77
C ASP A 122 -5.43 17.97 -6.96
N GLU A 123 -5.06 16.70 -6.76
CA GLU A 123 -5.19 15.65 -7.75
C GLU A 123 -6.00 14.47 -7.19
N GLU A 124 -6.85 13.92 -8.06
CA GLU A 124 -7.52 12.65 -7.80
C GLU A 124 -6.50 11.51 -7.81
N ARG A 125 -6.44 10.74 -6.72
CA ARG A 125 -5.58 9.58 -6.58
C ARG A 125 -6.39 8.34 -6.24
N VAL A 126 -6.25 7.31 -7.07
CA VAL A 126 -6.96 6.05 -6.93
C VAL A 126 -6.25 5.18 -5.89
N ILE A 127 -7.00 4.72 -4.89
CA ILE A 127 -6.53 3.77 -3.87
C ILE A 127 -6.91 2.34 -4.27
N ARG A 128 -8.11 2.19 -4.83
CA ARG A 128 -8.64 0.92 -5.36
C ARG A 128 -9.28 1.18 -6.72
N SER A 129 -8.69 0.60 -7.77
CA SER A 129 -9.22 0.69 -9.13
C SER A 129 -10.21 -0.45 -9.39
N ALA A 130 -11.51 -0.13 -9.40
CA ALA A 130 -12.58 -1.09 -9.62
C ALA A 130 -13.72 -0.42 -10.44
N ARG A 131 -14.97 -0.41 -9.97
CA ARG A 131 -16.11 0.14 -10.72
C ARG A 131 -15.87 1.58 -11.18
N GLY A 132 -16.10 1.85 -12.46
CA GLY A 132 -15.97 3.18 -13.06
C GLY A 132 -14.55 3.59 -13.48
N TYR A 133 -13.54 2.79 -13.11
CA TYR A 133 -12.14 3.00 -13.49
C TYR A 133 -11.60 1.82 -14.29
N SER A 134 -11.95 0.60 -13.87
CA SER A 134 -11.55 -0.65 -14.49
C SER A 134 -12.56 -1.14 -15.54
N PRO A 135 -12.14 -1.85 -16.60
CA PRO A 135 -10.75 -2.12 -16.98
C PRO A 135 -10.03 -0.85 -17.45
N MET A 136 -8.87 -0.58 -16.87
CA MET A 136 -8.03 0.52 -17.32
C MET A 136 -7.31 0.08 -18.58
N ASN A 137 -7.37 0.89 -19.64
CA ASN A 137 -6.66 0.62 -20.88
C ASN A 137 -5.64 1.72 -21.16
N TYR A 138 -4.48 1.29 -21.65
CA TYR A 138 -3.38 2.18 -21.99
C TYR A 138 -2.82 1.78 -23.34
N LYS A 139 -2.61 2.76 -24.22
CA LYS A 139 -1.93 2.54 -25.49
C LYS A 139 -0.43 2.55 -25.27
N HIS A 140 0.20 1.39 -25.36
CA HIS A 140 1.64 1.22 -25.21
C HIS A 140 2.09 -0.03 -25.98
N LYS A 141 3.15 0.08 -26.76
CA LYS A 141 3.60 -0.99 -27.64
C LYS A 141 4.31 -2.08 -26.84
N VAL A 142 3.68 -3.24 -26.72
CA VAL A 142 4.22 -4.39 -25.97
C VAL A 142 3.92 -5.69 -26.71
N LYS A 143 4.58 -6.77 -26.32
CA LYS A 143 4.16 -8.11 -26.73
C LYS A 143 2.95 -8.52 -25.92
N ASP A 144 2.26 -9.55 -26.40
CA ASP A 144 1.16 -10.16 -25.68
C ASP A 144 1.70 -10.79 -24.39
N THR A 145 1.38 -10.18 -23.25
CA THR A 145 1.94 -10.50 -21.94
C THR A 145 0.80 -10.64 -20.94
N LEU A 146 0.92 -11.59 -20.02
CA LEU A 146 0.11 -11.67 -18.81
C LEU A 146 1.02 -11.36 -17.63
N ALA A 147 0.66 -10.38 -16.81
CA ALA A 147 1.31 -10.08 -15.54
C ALA A 147 0.36 -10.40 -14.39
N LEU A 148 0.79 -11.26 -13.47
CA LEU A 148 -0.07 -11.79 -12.40
C LEU A 148 -0.30 -10.81 -11.25
N GLY A 149 0.55 -9.79 -11.10
CA GLY A 149 0.48 -8.85 -9.98
C GLY A 149 1.15 -9.37 -8.70
N SER A 150 0.69 -8.82 -7.59
CA SER A 150 1.10 -9.09 -6.20
C SER A 150 0.20 -10.14 -5.52
N GLU A 151 0.51 -10.51 -4.28
CA GLU A 151 -0.41 -11.32 -3.47
C GLU A 151 -1.51 -10.47 -2.82
N LEU A 152 -1.15 -9.31 -2.27
CA LEU A 152 -2.08 -8.39 -1.62
C LEU A 152 -2.64 -7.38 -2.62
N LYS A 153 -3.90 -6.97 -2.43
CA LYS A 153 -4.59 -5.97 -3.26
C LYS A 153 -4.43 -6.25 -4.77
N ASN A 154 -4.51 -7.51 -5.16
CA ASN A 154 -4.10 -7.97 -6.48
C ASN A 154 -4.92 -7.31 -7.59
N THR A 155 -4.20 -6.98 -8.66
CA THR A 155 -4.74 -6.89 -10.02
C THR A 155 -3.84 -7.69 -10.94
N PHE A 156 -4.35 -8.12 -12.09
CA PHE A 156 -3.52 -8.63 -13.17
C PHE A 156 -3.58 -7.66 -14.35
N SER A 157 -2.55 -7.71 -15.20
CA SER A 157 -2.50 -6.93 -16.43
C SER A 157 -2.29 -7.86 -17.62
N ILE A 158 -3.02 -7.62 -18.70
CA ILE A 158 -2.83 -8.31 -19.98
C ILE A 158 -2.50 -7.30 -21.06
N SER A 159 -1.76 -7.73 -22.08
CA SER A 159 -1.53 -6.90 -23.26
C SER A 159 -1.84 -7.62 -24.56
N LYS A 160 -2.28 -6.84 -25.54
CA LYS A 160 -2.46 -7.27 -26.93
C LYS A 160 -1.92 -6.21 -27.86
N SER A 161 -0.82 -6.51 -28.56
CA SER A 161 -0.17 -5.57 -29.48
C SER A 161 0.13 -4.21 -28.82
N ASP A 162 -0.62 -3.14 -29.13
CA ASP A 162 -0.36 -1.79 -28.63
C ASP A 162 -1.20 -1.39 -27.42
N TYR A 163 -1.87 -2.35 -26.76
CA TYR A 163 -2.74 -2.07 -25.62
C TYR A 163 -2.38 -2.91 -24.40
N ILE A 164 -2.40 -2.25 -23.24
CA ILE A 164 -2.34 -2.86 -21.92
C ILE A 164 -3.71 -2.68 -21.28
N PHE A 165 -4.25 -3.75 -20.70
CA PHE A 165 -5.47 -3.75 -19.92
C PHE A 165 -5.16 -4.23 -18.51
N MET A 166 -5.41 -3.37 -17.52
CA MET A 166 -5.34 -3.73 -16.11
C MET A 166 -6.74 -4.14 -15.62
N SER A 167 -6.80 -5.25 -14.90
CA SER A 167 -8.05 -5.80 -14.36
C SER A 167 -8.68 -4.89 -13.31
N GLN A 168 -9.85 -5.28 -12.84
CA GLN A 168 -10.41 -4.72 -11.62
C GLN A 168 -9.61 -5.24 -10.41
N TYR A 169 -9.81 -4.57 -9.27
CA TYR A 169 -9.40 -5.09 -7.97
C TYR A 169 -9.91 -6.52 -7.77
N ILE A 170 -8.98 -7.46 -7.54
CA ILE A 170 -9.29 -8.87 -7.31
C ILE A 170 -9.30 -9.18 -5.80
N GLY A 171 -8.55 -8.40 -5.01
CA GLY A 171 -8.40 -8.62 -3.57
C GLY A 171 -7.12 -9.37 -3.19
N ASP A 172 -7.07 -9.87 -1.96
CA ASP A 172 -5.90 -10.57 -1.44
C ASP A 172 -5.93 -12.04 -1.83
N ILE A 173 -4.89 -12.51 -2.51
CA ILE A 173 -4.77 -13.88 -3.03
C ILE A 173 -4.18 -14.77 -1.93
N SER A 174 -4.95 -14.99 -0.88
CA SER A 174 -4.51 -15.69 0.35
C SER A 174 -5.08 -17.10 0.51
N SER A 175 -5.98 -17.52 -0.39
CA SER A 175 -6.68 -18.80 -0.32
C SER A 175 -6.88 -19.43 -1.70
N MET A 176 -7.36 -20.68 -1.76
CA MET A 176 -7.66 -21.32 -3.05
C MET A 176 -8.86 -20.67 -3.75
N GLU A 177 -9.86 -20.20 -2.99
CA GLU A 177 -11.04 -19.51 -3.49
C GLU A 177 -10.66 -18.20 -4.19
N THR A 178 -9.79 -17.40 -3.57
CA THR A 178 -9.29 -16.14 -4.15
C THR A 178 -8.39 -16.40 -5.36
N LEU A 179 -7.59 -17.46 -5.34
CA LEU A 179 -6.79 -17.88 -6.50
C LEU A 179 -7.66 -18.37 -7.68
N ASP A 180 -8.72 -19.12 -7.41
CA ASP A 180 -9.65 -19.56 -8.45
C ASP A 180 -10.47 -18.39 -9.02
N HIS A 181 -10.81 -17.41 -8.17
CA HIS A 181 -11.39 -16.14 -8.62
C HIS A 181 -10.45 -15.39 -9.57
N LEU A 182 -9.15 -15.27 -9.24
CA LEU A 182 -8.13 -14.69 -10.12
C LEU A 182 -8.07 -15.43 -11.46
N ARG A 183 -7.97 -16.77 -11.43
CA ARG A 183 -7.91 -17.61 -12.65
C ARG A 183 -9.13 -17.43 -13.54
N LYS A 184 -10.33 -17.39 -12.96
CA LYS A 184 -11.60 -17.16 -13.67
C LYS A 184 -11.57 -15.80 -14.38
N ASN A 185 -11.16 -14.74 -13.69
CA ASN A 185 -11.06 -13.41 -14.28
C ASN A 185 -10.01 -13.33 -15.39
N ILE A 186 -8.81 -13.90 -15.18
CA ILE A 186 -7.77 -13.97 -16.24
C ILE A 186 -8.31 -14.67 -17.48
N LYS A 187 -8.97 -15.83 -17.31
CA LYS A 187 -9.56 -16.58 -18.43
C LYS A 187 -10.62 -15.75 -19.17
N ASN A 188 -11.49 -15.05 -18.44
CA ASN A 188 -12.51 -14.18 -19.03
C ASN A 188 -11.87 -13.04 -19.83
N PHE A 189 -10.91 -12.31 -19.27
CA PHE A 189 -10.20 -11.23 -19.96
C PHE A 189 -9.46 -11.74 -21.20
N MET A 190 -8.73 -12.86 -21.10
CA MET A 190 -8.06 -13.48 -22.25
C MET A 190 -9.05 -13.88 -23.35
N SER A 191 -10.26 -14.34 -22.99
CA SER A 191 -11.30 -14.69 -23.96
C SER A 191 -11.91 -13.45 -24.62
N ILE A 192 -12.21 -12.40 -23.85
CA ILE A 192 -12.81 -11.15 -24.36
C ILE A 192 -11.88 -10.48 -25.36
N TYR A 193 -10.59 -10.38 -25.03
CA TYR A 193 -9.61 -9.70 -25.87
C TYR A 193 -8.90 -10.63 -26.86
N ASP A 194 -9.23 -11.93 -26.86
CA ASP A 194 -8.58 -12.98 -27.66
C ASP A 194 -7.04 -12.90 -27.57
N ILE A 195 -6.53 -13.08 -26.34
CA ILE A 195 -5.11 -12.97 -26.02
C ILE A 195 -4.52 -14.35 -25.74
N LYS A 196 -3.37 -14.62 -26.35
CA LYS A 196 -2.52 -15.77 -26.03
C LYS A 196 -1.17 -15.22 -25.58
N PRO A 197 -0.90 -15.15 -24.25
CA PRO A 197 0.30 -14.51 -23.75
C PRO A 197 1.55 -15.26 -24.22
N LYS A 198 2.48 -14.50 -24.79
CA LYS A 198 3.82 -14.96 -25.15
C LYS A 198 4.77 -14.86 -23.95
N ILE A 199 4.43 -13.99 -22.99
CA ILE A 199 5.21 -13.72 -21.78
C ILE A 199 4.29 -13.77 -20.56
N LEU A 200 4.77 -14.39 -19.49
CA LEU A 200 4.18 -14.36 -18.15
C LEU A 200 5.13 -13.60 -17.23
N ALA A 201 4.69 -12.47 -16.70
CA ALA A 201 5.38 -11.73 -15.66
C ALA A 201 4.76 -12.03 -14.29
N TYR A 202 5.61 -12.19 -13.28
CA TYR A 202 5.17 -12.52 -11.91
C TYR A 202 6.20 -12.02 -10.90
N ASP A 203 5.78 -11.90 -9.64
CA ASP A 203 6.67 -11.51 -8.55
C ASP A 203 7.70 -12.60 -8.24
N ASN A 204 8.94 -12.22 -7.93
CA ASN A 204 10.02 -13.14 -7.58
C ASN A 204 9.83 -13.85 -6.23
N HIS A 205 8.82 -13.49 -5.42
CA HIS A 205 8.59 -14.14 -4.14
C HIS A 205 8.37 -15.67 -4.32
N PRO A 206 9.20 -16.53 -3.72
CA PRO A 206 9.25 -17.96 -4.03
C PRO A 206 8.05 -18.77 -3.49
N ASN A 207 7.27 -18.17 -2.58
CA ASN A 207 6.21 -18.84 -1.82
C ASN A 207 4.81 -18.27 -2.09
N PHE A 208 4.62 -17.40 -3.08
CA PHE A 208 3.26 -16.95 -3.43
C PHE A 208 2.40 -18.12 -3.90
N ILE A 209 1.12 -18.10 -3.51
CA ILE A 209 0.19 -19.22 -3.69
C ILE A 209 -0.02 -19.59 -5.16
N TYR A 210 0.15 -18.64 -6.08
CA TYR A 210 0.04 -18.89 -7.53
C TYR A 210 1.30 -19.50 -8.17
N LYS A 211 2.30 -19.96 -7.40
CA LYS A 211 3.48 -20.67 -7.93
C LYS A 211 3.13 -21.87 -8.81
N ASP A 212 2.15 -22.67 -8.41
CA ASP A 212 1.72 -23.82 -9.20
C ASP A 212 0.89 -23.40 -10.42
N TYR A 213 0.24 -22.24 -10.36
CA TYR A 213 -0.42 -21.65 -11.52
C TYR A 213 0.61 -21.18 -12.56
N ILE A 214 1.72 -20.56 -12.14
CA ILE A 214 2.84 -20.17 -13.02
C ILE A 214 3.37 -21.36 -13.81
N LYS A 215 3.55 -22.53 -13.16
CA LYS A 215 4.05 -23.75 -13.81
C LYS A 215 3.14 -24.24 -14.93
N LYS A 216 1.82 -24.09 -14.79
CA LYS A 216 0.81 -24.54 -15.76
C LYS A 216 0.75 -23.69 -17.03
N ILE A 217 1.31 -22.47 -17.02
CA ILE A 217 1.28 -21.57 -18.17
C ILE A 217 2.52 -21.84 -19.05
N HIS A 218 2.29 -22.27 -20.29
CA HIS A 218 3.33 -22.60 -21.26
C HIS A 218 3.68 -21.39 -22.14
N CYS A 219 4.36 -20.41 -21.54
CA CYS A 219 5.01 -19.32 -22.26
C CYS A 219 6.34 -18.96 -21.56
N GLU A 220 7.03 -17.95 -22.08
CA GLU A 220 8.19 -17.40 -21.39
C GLU A 220 7.78 -16.86 -20.01
N LYS A 221 8.62 -17.08 -19.00
CA LYS A 221 8.39 -16.66 -17.62
C LYS A 221 9.45 -15.64 -17.21
N VAL A 222 9.03 -14.46 -16.76
CA VAL A 222 9.91 -13.40 -16.28
C VAL A 222 9.56 -13.03 -14.85
N GLY A 223 10.46 -13.38 -13.94
CA GLY A 223 10.37 -12.97 -12.54
C GLY A 223 10.80 -11.51 -12.34
N VAL A 224 9.98 -10.76 -11.63
CA VAL A 224 10.17 -9.32 -11.39
C VAL A 224 10.18 -9.05 -9.89
N TYR A 225 11.11 -8.20 -9.44
CA TYR A 225 11.19 -7.83 -8.02
C TYR A 225 10.13 -6.77 -7.70
N HIS A 226 9.43 -6.98 -6.58
CA HIS A 226 8.30 -6.19 -6.11
C HIS A 226 8.53 -4.67 -6.17
N HIS A 227 9.58 -4.19 -5.49
CA HIS A 227 9.90 -2.76 -5.42
C HIS A 227 10.31 -2.16 -6.77
N HIS A 228 10.89 -2.95 -7.68
CA HIS A 228 11.17 -2.48 -9.04
C HIS A 228 9.86 -2.31 -9.83
N ALA A 229 8.90 -3.23 -9.67
CA ALA A 229 7.58 -3.11 -10.29
C ALA A 229 6.81 -1.87 -9.78
N HIS A 230 6.86 -1.57 -8.47
CA HIS A 230 6.28 -0.33 -7.90
C HIS A 230 6.82 0.92 -8.61
N ILE A 231 8.14 1.05 -8.73
CA ILE A 231 8.71 2.24 -9.36
C ILE A 231 8.37 2.30 -10.85
N VAL A 232 8.41 1.15 -11.56
CA VAL A 232 8.12 1.13 -12.99
C VAL A 232 6.64 1.40 -13.29
N SER A 233 5.70 1.01 -12.42
CA SER A 233 4.29 1.42 -12.61
C SER A 233 4.12 2.93 -12.49
N CYS A 234 4.82 3.58 -11.54
CA CYS A 234 4.85 5.04 -11.42
C CYS A 234 5.45 5.71 -12.67
N MET A 235 6.59 5.20 -13.12
CA MET A 235 7.26 5.68 -14.33
C MET A 235 6.36 5.56 -15.57
N PHE A 236 5.67 4.43 -15.70
CA PHE A 236 4.75 4.16 -16.81
C PHE A 236 3.61 5.17 -16.85
N GLU A 237 2.94 5.43 -15.73
CA GLU A 237 1.86 6.40 -15.66
C GLU A 237 2.31 7.83 -16.02
N ASN A 238 3.55 8.17 -15.67
CA ASN A 238 4.14 9.47 -15.96
C ASN A 238 4.81 9.54 -17.35
N ASN A 239 4.74 8.48 -18.17
CA ASN A 239 5.39 8.38 -19.48
C ASN A 239 6.91 8.64 -19.43
N VAL A 240 7.59 8.11 -18.41
CA VAL A 240 9.04 8.24 -18.21
C VAL A 240 9.71 6.88 -18.40
N GLU A 241 10.68 6.79 -19.30
CA GLU A 241 11.46 5.56 -19.53
C GLU A 241 12.93 5.70 -19.10
N GLU A 242 13.39 6.93 -18.89
CA GLU A 242 14.75 7.23 -18.46
C GLU A 242 15.04 6.79 -17.02
N LYS A 243 16.31 6.90 -16.62
CA LYS A 243 16.76 6.48 -15.30
C LYS A 243 16.26 7.43 -14.22
N VAL A 244 15.63 6.89 -13.18
CA VAL A 244 15.10 7.65 -12.04
C VAL A 244 15.68 7.16 -10.73
N LEU A 245 15.59 8.00 -9.69
CA LEU A 245 15.70 7.60 -8.30
C LEU A 245 14.31 7.22 -7.79
N GLY A 246 14.05 5.94 -7.61
CA GLY A 246 12.80 5.43 -7.03
C GLY A 246 12.89 5.28 -5.52
N LEU A 247 11.90 5.81 -4.80
CA LEU A 247 11.65 5.50 -3.39
C LEU A 247 10.49 4.52 -3.34
N ALA A 248 10.78 3.27 -2.96
CA ALA A 248 9.82 2.18 -2.87
C ALA A 248 9.54 1.89 -1.38
N PHE A 249 8.58 2.61 -0.79
CA PHE A 249 8.25 2.48 0.63
C PHE A 249 6.98 1.67 0.81
N ASP A 250 7.10 0.53 1.47
CA ASP A 250 6.04 -0.48 1.51
C ASP A 250 6.08 -1.35 2.78
N GLY A 251 5.06 -2.19 2.94
CA GLY A 251 4.91 -3.12 4.05
C GLY A 251 5.81 -4.36 3.95
N ALA A 252 5.87 -5.02 2.80
CA ALA A 252 6.75 -6.16 2.59
C ALA A 252 6.88 -6.47 1.10
N GLY A 253 8.10 -6.66 0.62
CA GLY A 253 8.34 -7.26 -0.69
C GLY A 253 9.64 -8.06 -0.70
N TYR A 254 9.71 -9.06 -1.57
CA TYR A 254 10.87 -9.94 -1.64
C TYR A 254 12.10 -9.23 -2.21
N GLY A 255 13.18 -9.19 -1.44
CA GLY A 255 14.47 -8.61 -1.83
C GLY A 255 15.35 -9.55 -2.64
N ARG A 256 16.33 -8.98 -3.35
CA ARG A 256 17.36 -9.74 -4.09
C ARG A 256 18.28 -10.57 -3.21
N ASP A 257 18.43 -10.16 -1.96
CA ASP A 257 19.25 -10.77 -0.92
C ASP A 257 18.43 -11.70 -0.01
N ASN A 258 17.22 -12.09 -0.44
CA ASN A 258 16.28 -12.95 0.28
C ASN A 258 15.76 -12.37 1.61
N HIS A 259 15.91 -11.06 1.83
CA HIS A 259 15.31 -10.34 2.95
C HIS A 259 14.01 -9.65 2.56
N ILE A 260 13.27 -9.17 3.56
CA ILE A 260 12.03 -8.43 3.35
C ILE A 260 12.37 -6.95 3.17
N TRP A 261 12.13 -6.43 1.99
CA TRP A 261 12.34 -5.02 1.66
C TRP A 261 11.08 -4.19 1.91
N GLY A 262 11.24 -2.87 1.95
CA GLY A 262 10.12 -1.92 2.02
C GLY A 262 10.50 -0.49 2.38
N SER A 263 11.78 -0.10 2.31
CA SER A 263 12.23 1.30 2.47
C SER A 263 13.30 1.66 1.43
N GLU A 264 13.13 1.14 0.22
CA GLU A 264 14.25 1.03 -0.72
C GLU A 264 14.42 2.29 -1.56
N PHE A 265 15.67 2.75 -1.66
CA PHE A 265 16.11 3.76 -2.62
C PHE A 265 16.77 3.04 -3.79
N LEU A 266 16.14 3.09 -4.95
CA LEU A 266 16.53 2.37 -6.14
C LEU A 266 16.92 3.33 -7.25
N ILE A 267 18.07 3.14 -7.86
CA ILE A 267 18.36 3.74 -9.17
C ILE A 267 17.90 2.75 -10.23
N CYS A 268 16.87 3.10 -10.99
CA CYS A 268 16.24 2.15 -11.90
C CYS A 268 15.72 2.79 -13.20
N ASN A 269 15.45 1.93 -14.17
CA ASN A 269 14.69 2.22 -15.38
C ASN A 269 13.71 1.06 -15.63
N CYS A 270 13.04 1.05 -16.79
CA CYS A 270 12.09 -0.01 -17.14
C CYS A 270 12.71 -1.41 -17.32
N LYS A 271 14.04 -1.59 -17.20
CA LYS A 271 14.75 -2.88 -17.43
C LYS A 271 15.39 -3.41 -16.15
N ASN A 272 16.17 -2.55 -15.50
CA ASN A 272 17.08 -2.89 -14.42
C ASN A 272 16.97 -1.91 -13.25
N PHE A 273 17.42 -2.36 -12.09
CA PHE A 273 17.56 -1.53 -10.91
C PHE A 273 18.84 -1.89 -10.13
N THR A 274 19.33 -0.90 -9.41
CA THR A 274 20.39 -1.00 -8.40
C THR A 274 19.85 -0.41 -7.11
N ARG A 275 19.93 -1.16 -6.01
CA ARG A 275 19.64 -0.64 -4.68
C ARG A 275 20.81 0.25 -4.26
N VAL A 276 20.50 1.45 -3.77
CA VAL A 276 21.50 2.44 -3.35
C VAL A 276 21.28 2.96 -1.94
N GLY A 277 20.16 2.61 -1.31
CA GLY A 277 19.97 2.89 0.10
C GLY A 277 18.71 2.26 0.66
N HIS A 278 18.66 2.13 1.98
CA HIS A 278 17.56 1.50 2.72
C HIS A 278 17.64 1.81 4.23
N LEU A 279 16.57 1.52 4.97
CA LEU A 279 16.64 1.43 6.43
C LEU A 279 17.54 0.25 6.82
N LYS A 280 18.41 0.45 7.82
CA LYS A 280 19.14 -0.63 8.47
C LYS A 280 18.18 -1.78 8.80
N TYR A 281 18.60 -3.00 8.47
CA TYR A 281 17.81 -4.20 8.75
C TYR A 281 17.51 -4.36 10.23
N PHE A 282 16.25 -4.68 10.54
CA PHE A 282 15.79 -5.09 11.86
C PHE A 282 15.03 -6.40 11.77
N LYS A 283 14.87 -7.08 12.91
CA LYS A 283 14.24 -8.41 12.97
C LYS A 283 12.72 -8.32 13.05
N MET A 284 12.02 -9.24 12.39
CA MET A 284 10.56 -9.42 12.51
C MET A 284 10.23 -10.68 13.31
N PRO A 285 10.07 -10.61 14.65
CA PRO A 285 9.91 -11.81 15.47
C PRO A 285 8.57 -12.50 15.21
N GLY A 286 8.63 -13.72 14.66
CA GLY A 286 7.46 -14.49 14.25
C GLY A 286 7.00 -14.24 12.81
N GLY A 287 7.81 -13.55 11.98
CA GLY A 287 7.50 -13.28 10.58
C GLY A 287 6.16 -12.56 10.40
N ASP A 288 5.24 -13.16 9.65
CA ASP A 288 3.89 -12.63 9.40
C ASP A 288 3.07 -12.39 10.69
N SER A 289 3.40 -13.07 11.78
CA SER A 289 2.75 -12.79 13.06
C SER A 289 3.09 -11.40 13.61
N ALA A 290 4.29 -10.88 13.30
CA ALA A 290 4.70 -9.54 13.71
C ALA A 290 3.96 -8.44 12.95
N THR A 291 3.51 -8.71 11.71
CA THR A 291 2.69 -7.77 10.96
C THR A 291 1.28 -7.69 11.53
N LYS A 292 0.75 -8.81 12.05
CA LYS A 292 -0.57 -8.88 12.68
C LYS A 292 -0.63 -8.26 14.08
N GLU A 293 0.50 -8.16 14.75
CA GLU A 293 0.61 -7.75 16.14
C GLU A 293 1.76 -6.72 16.31
N PRO A 294 1.50 -5.43 16.03
CA PRO A 294 2.52 -4.36 15.96
C PRO A 294 3.39 -4.24 17.23
N TRP A 295 2.86 -4.60 18.39
CA TRP A 295 3.60 -4.66 19.65
C TRP A 295 4.88 -5.52 19.57
N LYS A 296 4.89 -6.56 18.72
CA LYS A 296 6.08 -7.40 18.49
C LYS A 296 7.20 -6.63 17.78
N MET A 297 6.83 -5.76 16.83
CA MET A 297 7.77 -4.87 16.15
C MET A 297 8.31 -3.80 17.11
N ALA A 298 7.46 -3.27 18.00
CA ALA A 298 7.90 -2.34 19.04
C ALA A 298 8.99 -2.96 19.92
N ILE A 299 8.78 -4.20 20.41
CA ILE A 299 9.79 -4.93 21.19
C ILE A 299 11.08 -5.17 20.38
N SER A 300 10.95 -5.51 19.10
CA SER A 300 12.11 -5.70 18.22
C SER A 300 12.97 -4.45 18.15
N LEU A 301 12.38 -3.31 17.81
CA LEU A 301 13.08 -2.03 17.70
C LEU A 301 13.69 -1.58 19.05
N ILE A 302 12.97 -1.73 20.16
CA ILE A 302 13.50 -1.41 21.51
C ILE A 302 14.71 -2.28 21.85
N SER A 303 14.67 -3.57 21.51
CA SER A 303 15.76 -4.51 21.78
C SER A 303 17.04 -4.19 21.02
N GLU A 304 16.94 -3.54 19.85
CA GLU A 304 18.12 -3.10 19.09
C GLU A 304 18.83 -1.90 19.73
N ILE A 305 18.10 -1.09 20.51
CA ILE A 305 18.69 0.00 21.31
C ILE A 305 19.38 -0.56 22.55
N TYR A 306 18.66 -1.43 23.27
CA TYR A 306 19.08 -1.93 24.58
C TYR A 306 19.48 -3.40 24.48
N LYS A 307 20.78 -3.67 24.37
CA LYS A 307 21.31 -5.04 24.30
C LYS A 307 21.15 -5.85 25.59
N LYS A 308 20.86 -5.21 26.73
CA LYS A 308 20.66 -5.88 28.03
C LYS A 308 19.18 -5.83 28.40
N ASN A 309 18.64 -6.98 28.79
CA ASN A 309 17.22 -7.13 29.18
C ASN A 309 16.80 -6.23 30.34
N GLU A 310 17.71 -5.84 31.22
CA GLU A 310 17.44 -4.95 32.35
C GLU A 310 16.98 -3.55 31.89
N PHE A 311 17.71 -2.94 30.95
CA PHE A 311 17.32 -1.64 30.38
C PHE A 311 16.02 -1.72 29.57
N ILE A 312 15.73 -2.87 28.96
CA ILE A 312 14.42 -3.11 28.33
C ILE A 312 13.33 -3.13 29.41
N ASN A 313 13.54 -3.88 30.50
CA ASN A 313 12.57 -3.94 31.59
C ASN A 313 12.33 -2.57 32.24
N GLU A 314 13.37 -1.75 32.40
CA GLU A 314 13.25 -0.38 32.89
C GLU A 314 12.46 0.50 31.91
N THR A 315 12.77 0.44 30.61
CA THR A 315 12.04 1.18 29.57
C THR A 315 10.56 0.81 29.58
N LEU A 316 10.26 -0.47 29.70
CA LEU A 316 8.89 -0.97 29.74
C LEU A 316 8.17 -0.69 31.08
N ASN A 317 8.84 -0.18 32.12
CA ASN A 317 8.16 0.28 33.35
C ASN A 317 7.42 1.61 33.15
N ASP A 318 7.71 2.34 32.07
CA ASP A 318 6.95 3.55 31.73
C ASP A 318 5.46 3.19 31.56
N TYR A 319 4.55 3.97 32.15
CA TYR A 319 3.12 3.67 32.15
C TYR A 319 2.52 3.59 30.74
N ARG A 320 3.11 4.27 29.75
CA ARG A 320 2.67 4.23 28.34
C ARG A 320 3.14 2.97 27.61
N LEU A 321 4.21 2.34 28.09
CA LEU A 321 4.79 1.13 27.52
C LEU A 321 4.48 -0.12 28.35
N ASN A 322 3.95 0.03 29.57
CA ASN A 322 3.73 -1.08 30.50
C ASN A 322 2.74 -2.13 29.96
N TYR A 323 1.85 -1.76 29.04
CA TYR A 323 0.99 -2.74 28.37
C TYR A 323 1.81 -3.81 27.62
N LEU A 324 3.00 -3.47 27.10
CA LEU A 324 3.93 -4.41 26.48
C LEU A 324 4.45 -5.45 27.48
N LYS A 325 4.54 -5.10 28.77
CA LYS A 325 4.91 -6.07 29.82
C LYS A 325 3.83 -7.10 30.08
N ASN A 326 2.58 -6.68 29.93
CA ASN A 326 1.42 -7.56 30.08
C ASN A 326 1.28 -8.51 28.88
N LYS A 327 1.99 -8.25 27.77
CA LYS A 327 2.16 -9.19 26.65
C LYS A 327 3.33 -10.15 26.93
N ASN A 328 3.47 -11.17 26.08
CA ASN A 328 4.55 -12.16 26.16
C ASN A 328 5.92 -11.62 25.65
N TYR A 329 6.33 -10.39 26.03
CA TYR A 329 7.54 -9.76 25.51
C TYR A 329 8.83 -10.55 25.79
N LYS A 330 8.92 -11.27 26.92
CA LYS A 330 10.08 -12.12 27.24
C LYS A 330 10.30 -13.24 26.22
N LEU A 331 9.21 -13.82 25.70
CA LEU A 331 9.28 -14.82 24.63
C LEU A 331 9.82 -14.19 23.35
N ILE A 332 9.32 -13.01 23.00
CA ILE A 332 9.78 -12.24 21.83
C ILE A 332 11.28 -11.91 21.95
N LEU A 333 11.74 -11.43 23.11
CA LEU A 333 13.17 -11.18 23.35
C LEU A 333 14.01 -12.46 23.19
N SER A 334 13.51 -13.61 23.68
CA SER A 334 14.19 -14.90 23.49
C SER A 334 14.29 -15.26 22.00
N MET A 335 13.22 -15.08 21.22
CA MET A 335 13.23 -15.32 19.78
C MET A 335 14.25 -14.44 19.06
N LEU A 336 14.29 -13.15 19.41
CA LEU A 336 15.21 -12.16 18.83
C LEU A 336 16.68 -12.48 19.14
N ASN A 337 16.97 -12.82 20.40
CA ASN A 337 18.34 -13.14 20.85
C ASN A 337 18.86 -14.44 20.21
N ASN A 338 17.99 -15.42 19.98
CA ASN A 338 18.34 -16.72 19.40
C ASN A 338 18.14 -16.80 17.88
N ASN A 339 17.71 -15.71 17.22
CA ASN A 339 17.39 -15.66 15.78
C ASN A 339 16.32 -16.70 15.34
N ILE A 340 15.36 -17.03 16.21
CA ILE A 340 14.31 -18.01 15.93
C ILE A 340 13.16 -17.31 15.20
N ASN A 341 12.80 -17.78 14.00
CA ASN A 341 11.70 -17.24 13.18
C ASN A 341 11.67 -15.71 13.11
N SER A 342 12.85 -15.10 12.98
CA SER A 342 13.03 -13.64 13.03
C SER A 342 13.71 -13.16 11.75
N PRO A 343 13.04 -13.23 10.58
CA PRO A 343 13.60 -12.76 9.32
C PRO A 343 13.97 -11.27 9.42
N LEU A 344 15.00 -10.88 8.67
CA LEU A 344 15.42 -9.47 8.60
C LEU A 344 14.52 -8.71 7.62
N SER A 345 14.21 -7.47 8.00
CA SER A 345 13.41 -6.55 7.20
C SER A 345 13.96 -5.14 7.23
N SER A 346 13.90 -4.47 6.09
CA SER A 346 14.09 -3.03 5.93
C SER A 346 12.76 -2.34 5.65
N SER A 347 11.62 -2.91 6.04
CA SER A 347 10.32 -2.33 5.67
C SER A 347 10.02 -1.02 6.40
N MET A 348 9.58 -0.01 5.63
CA MET A 348 9.04 1.21 6.20
C MET A 348 7.71 0.94 6.92
N GLY A 349 6.81 0.13 6.36
CA GLY A 349 5.56 -0.24 7.03
C GLY A 349 5.79 -0.93 8.38
N ARG A 350 6.77 -1.84 8.48
CA ARG A 350 7.12 -2.48 9.76
C ARG A 350 7.76 -1.53 10.76
N PHE A 351 8.48 -0.52 10.27
CA PHE A 351 8.99 0.55 11.14
C PHE A 351 7.83 1.39 11.71
N PHE A 352 6.84 1.73 10.89
CA PHE A 352 5.60 2.38 11.32
C PHE A 352 4.82 1.53 12.33
N ASP A 353 4.66 0.22 12.08
CA ASP A 353 3.99 -0.69 13.03
C ASP A 353 4.70 -0.70 14.40
N GLY A 354 6.03 -0.76 14.39
CA GLY A 354 6.82 -0.73 15.62
C GLY A 354 6.67 0.58 16.40
N VAL A 355 6.70 1.73 15.72
CA VAL A 355 6.45 3.04 16.36
C VAL A 355 5.01 3.17 16.84
N SER A 356 4.04 2.70 16.05
CA SER A 356 2.62 2.69 16.44
C SER A 356 2.40 1.87 17.72
N GLY A 357 3.05 0.71 17.83
CA GLY A 357 3.09 -0.05 19.08
C GLY A 357 3.71 0.74 20.24
N MET A 358 4.84 1.44 20.04
CA MET A 358 5.42 2.28 21.11
C MET A 358 4.48 3.41 21.57
N LEU A 359 3.59 3.90 20.70
CA LEU A 359 2.64 4.97 21.02
C LEU A 359 1.25 4.44 21.44
N GLY A 360 1.14 3.15 21.79
CA GLY A 360 -0.06 2.60 22.43
C GLY A 360 -1.04 1.88 21.51
N PHE A 361 -0.63 1.50 20.29
CA PHE A 361 -1.44 0.58 19.48
C PHE A 361 -1.31 -0.86 20.02
N GLU A 362 -2.29 -1.29 20.83
CA GLU A 362 -2.24 -2.59 21.52
C GLU A 362 -2.96 -3.73 20.77
N ASP A 363 -3.81 -3.37 19.81
CA ASP A 363 -4.71 -4.28 19.14
C ASP A 363 -4.00 -5.18 18.13
N LYS A 364 -4.65 -6.30 17.83
CA LYS A 364 -4.30 -7.09 16.66
C LYS A 364 -4.88 -6.38 15.44
N ILE A 365 -4.08 -6.15 14.40
CA ILE A 365 -4.59 -5.53 13.18
C ILE A 365 -5.67 -6.43 12.56
N THR A 366 -6.74 -5.78 12.12
CA THR A 366 -7.93 -6.35 11.47
C THR A 366 -7.86 -6.20 9.96
N PHE A 367 -7.09 -5.22 9.46
CA PHE A 367 -6.78 -5.05 8.06
C PHE A 367 -5.34 -4.54 7.85
N GLU A 368 -4.84 -4.69 6.63
CA GLU A 368 -3.47 -4.32 6.29
C GLU A 368 -3.25 -2.79 6.40
N GLY A 369 -2.21 -2.39 7.12
CA GLY A 369 -1.83 -0.99 7.30
C GLY A 369 -2.58 -0.25 8.41
N GLU A 370 -3.44 -0.93 9.18
CA GLU A 370 -4.24 -0.32 10.26
C GLU A 370 -3.40 0.47 11.27
N ALA A 371 -2.31 -0.12 11.77
CA ALA A 371 -1.43 0.54 12.74
C ALA A 371 -0.70 1.76 12.15
N CYS A 372 -0.36 1.72 10.86
CA CYS A 372 0.21 2.85 10.12
C CYS A 372 -0.81 3.99 9.98
N ILE A 373 -2.06 3.67 9.63
CA ILE A 373 -3.16 4.64 9.50
C ILE A 373 -3.51 5.23 10.87
N ALA A 374 -3.54 4.42 11.92
CA ALA A 374 -3.76 4.90 13.29
C ALA A 374 -2.68 5.91 13.71
N LEU A 375 -1.41 5.64 13.37
CA LEU A 375 -0.29 6.54 13.65
C LEU A 375 -0.39 7.85 12.84
N GLU A 376 -0.83 7.79 11.58
CA GLU A 376 -1.10 8.98 10.76
C GLU A 376 -2.23 9.83 11.34
N ASN A 377 -3.31 9.18 11.81
CA ASN A 377 -4.45 9.84 12.43
C ASN A 377 -4.06 10.52 13.74
N LEU A 378 -3.22 9.85 14.54
CA LEU A 378 -2.67 10.39 15.78
C LEU A 378 -1.85 11.67 15.53
N ALA A 379 -1.11 11.74 14.43
CA ALA A 379 -0.26 12.89 14.09
C ALA A 379 -1.04 14.14 13.64
N GLN A 380 -2.33 14.04 13.29
CA GLN A 380 -3.09 15.11 12.62
C GLN A 380 -3.14 16.41 13.42
N LYS A 381 -3.26 16.33 14.74
CA LYS A 381 -3.40 17.52 15.61
C LYS A 381 -2.18 18.46 15.51
N TYR A 382 -1.00 17.90 15.27
CA TYR A 382 0.24 18.65 15.16
C TYR A 382 0.80 18.66 13.73
N VAL A 383 -0.03 18.45 12.70
CA VAL A 383 0.44 18.30 11.31
C VAL A 383 1.32 19.46 10.81
N GLU A 384 1.07 20.68 11.29
CA GLU A 384 1.85 21.89 10.99
C GLU A 384 3.21 21.97 11.70
N CYS A 385 3.47 21.09 12.67
CA CYS A 385 4.77 20.98 13.33
C CYS A 385 5.84 20.53 12.31
N ASN A 386 7.01 21.16 12.36
CA ASN A 386 8.16 20.85 11.51
C ASN A 386 9.32 20.21 12.28
N ASP A 387 9.15 19.95 13.58
CA ASP A 387 10.17 19.28 14.37
C ASP A 387 10.35 17.83 13.90
N PHE A 388 11.57 17.33 13.99
CA PHE A 388 11.95 15.96 13.63
C PHE A 388 13.07 15.47 14.55
N TYR A 389 13.32 14.16 14.54
CA TYR A 389 14.41 13.54 15.30
C TYR A 389 15.70 13.55 14.50
N LYS A 390 16.83 13.65 15.20
CA LYS A 390 18.14 13.48 14.56
C LYS A 390 18.28 12.04 14.06
N PHE A 391 18.86 11.89 12.88
CA PHE A 391 19.13 10.60 12.26
C PHE A 391 20.54 10.58 11.67
N ASN A 392 21.08 9.37 11.49
CA ASN A 392 22.37 9.15 10.86
C ASN A 392 22.20 8.31 9.58
N ILE A 393 22.98 8.64 8.56
CA ILE A 393 23.04 7.89 7.31
C ILE A 393 24.50 7.47 7.10
N ASN A 394 24.74 6.16 7.08
CA ASN A 394 26.06 5.59 6.84
C ASN A 394 26.18 5.15 5.39
N TYR A 395 27.32 5.36 4.73
CA TYR A 395 27.57 4.81 3.41
C TYR A 395 28.45 3.56 3.53
N LEU A 396 27.87 2.39 3.28
CA LEU A 396 28.51 1.08 3.46
C LEU A 396 28.21 0.20 2.25
N ASN A 397 29.22 -0.49 1.72
CA ASN A 397 29.08 -1.41 0.58
C ASN A 397 28.35 -0.81 -0.64
N ASN A 398 28.61 0.47 -0.95
CA ASN A 398 27.94 1.26 -1.99
C ASN A 398 26.43 1.51 -1.78
N GLU A 399 25.93 1.32 -0.57
CA GLU A 399 24.56 1.61 -0.18
C GLU A 399 24.53 2.60 1.00
N PHE A 400 23.56 3.49 0.99
CA PHE A 400 23.26 4.37 2.11
C PHE A 400 22.31 3.69 3.09
N ILE A 401 22.75 3.52 4.33
CA ILE A 401 22.02 2.85 5.38
C ILE A 401 21.54 3.88 6.40
N ILE A 402 20.23 4.04 6.50
CA ILE A 402 19.59 4.91 7.49
C ILE A 402 19.53 4.17 8.83
N ASP A 403 20.18 4.71 9.86
CA ASP A 403 20.23 4.10 11.19
C ASP A 403 19.03 4.52 12.04
N HIS A 404 17.99 3.68 11.99
CA HIS A 404 16.75 3.89 12.74
C HIS A 404 16.93 3.83 14.27
N ASN A 405 18.07 3.32 14.77
CA ASN A 405 18.31 3.23 16.21
C ASN A 405 18.31 4.61 16.89
N SER A 406 18.91 5.61 16.24
CA SER A 406 18.95 6.98 16.73
C SER A 406 17.55 7.59 16.86
N ILE A 407 16.67 7.31 15.89
CA ILE A 407 15.29 7.77 15.85
C ILE A 407 14.48 7.12 16.97
N VAL A 408 14.55 5.79 17.09
CA VAL A 408 13.82 5.03 18.13
C VAL A 408 14.25 5.47 19.52
N LYS A 409 15.55 5.69 19.75
CA LYS A 409 16.05 6.18 21.04
C LYS A 409 15.43 7.54 21.41
N SER A 410 15.36 8.49 20.48
CA SER A 410 14.75 9.79 20.76
C SER A 410 13.23 9.74 20.94
N ILE A 411 12.54 8.80 20.27
CA ILE A 411 11.12 8.53 20.54
C ILE A 411 10.94 8.06 22.00
N LEU A 412 11.77 7.12 22.47
CA LEU A 412 11.69 6.62 23.85
C LEU A 412 12.02 7.70 24.89
N GLU A 413 12.96 8.61 24.58
CA GLU A 413 13.25 9.79 25.41
C GLU A 413 12.03 10.72 25.50
N ASP A 414 11.37 11.03 24.38
CA ASP A 414 10.15 11.86 24.40
C ASP A 414 8.98 11.19 25.15
N ILE A 415 8.85 9.86 25.06
CA ILE A 415 7.86 9.09 25.84
C ILE A 415 8.13 9.25 27.34
N LYS A 416 9.38 9.05 27.76
CA LYS A 416 9.82 9.18 29.15
C LYS A 416 9.62 10.60 29.69
N ASP A 417 9.85 11.60 28.83
CA ASP A 417 9.63 13.02 29.14
C ASP A 417 8.15 13.43 29.08
N ASN A 418 7.23 12.47 28.94
CA ASN A 418 5.79 12.67 28.91
C ASN A 418 5.28 13.60 27.79
N LYS A 419 6.02 13.71 26.67
CA LYS A 419 5.58 14.53 25.53
C LYS A 419 4.25 14.00 24.96
N PRO A 420 3.37 14.86 24.39
CA PRO A 420 2.13 14.41 23.76
C PRO A 420 2.39 13.36 22.65
N LEU A 421 1.58 12.29 22.59
CA LEU A 421 1.78 11.17 21.65
C LEU A 421 1.56 11.60 20.18
N ASP A 422 0.60 12.49 19.96
CA ASP A 422 0.34 13.18 18.69
C ASP A 422 1.55 14.00 18.21
N LEU A 423 2.25 14.68 19.13
CA LEU A 423 3.50 15.38 18.82
C LEU A 423 4.63 14.40 18.45
N ILE A 424 4.77 13.29 19.17
CA ILE A 424 5.77 12.26 18.86
C ILE A 424 5.49 11.63 17.49
N ALA A 425 4.22 11.35 17.19
CA ALA A 425 3.78 10.80 15.92
C ALA A 425 4.17 11.72 14.75
N ILE A 426 3.88 13.03 14.82
CA ILE A 426 4.26 13.94 13.73
C ILE A 426 5.79 14.10 13.61
N LYS A 427 6.53 14.16 14.73
CA LYS A 427 8.00 14.22 14.69
C LYS A 427 8.59 13.00 13.99
N PHE A 428 8.03 11.82 14.23
CA PHE A 428 8.40 10.60 13.51
C PHE A 428 8.13 10.71 12.00
N HIS A 429 6.92 11.12 11.58
CA HIS A 429 6.59 11.31 10.17
C HIS A 429 7.53 12.33 9.50
N ASN A 430 7.78 13.48 10.14
CA ASN A 430 8.72 14.48 9.64
C ASN A 430 10.14 13.91 9.53
N THR A 431 10.57 13.07 10.48
CA THR A 431 11.88 12.40 10.42
C THR A 431 12.02 11.52 9.17
N VAL A 432 10.96 10.79 8.82
CA VAL A 432 10.91 9.98 7.59
C VAL A 432 11.06 10.85 6.34
N VAL A 433 10.38 11.99 6.31
CA VAL A 433 10.51 12.97 5.23
C VAL A 433 11.94 13.52 5.13
N GLU A 434 12.52 13.95 6.26
CA GLU A 434 13.85 14.58 6.29
C GLU A 434 14.97 13.63 5.85
N PHE A 435 15.01 12.40 6.38
CA PHE A 435 16.07 11.46 5.95
C PHE A 435 15.90 11.06 4.48
N SER A 436 14.67 11.03 3.98
CA SER A 436 14.39 10.69 2.59
C SER A 436 14.88 11.80 1.66
N LEU A 437 14.61 13.06 2.03
CA LEU A 437 15.12 14.23 1.32
C LEU A 437 16.65 14.30 1.33
N ASP A 438 17.28 14.15 2.50
CA ASP A 438 18.74 14.20 2.62
C ASP A 438 19.38 13.09 1.76
N LEU A 439 18.82 11.88 1.80
CA LEU A 439 19.32 10.79 0.99
C LEU A 439 19.12 11.03 -0.52
N CYS A 440 17.97 11.57 -0.94
CA CYS A 440 17.77 11.98 -2.34
C CYS A 440 18.83 12.99 -2.80
N LYS A 441 19.16 13.99 -1.96
CA LYS A 441 20.20 14.99 -2.26
C LYS A 441 21.59 14.37 -2.41
N LYS A 442 21.96 13.46 -1.50
CA LYS A 442 23.24 12.73 -1.58
C LYS A 442 23.32 11.86 -2.84
N ILE A 443 22.25 11.12 -3.15
CA ILE A 443 22.18 10.27 -4.34
C ILE A 443 22.22 11.11 -5.62
N ARG A 444 21.49 12.23 -5.70
CA ARG A 444 21.56 13.16 -6.84
C ARG A 444 22.99 13.66 -7.05
N SER A 445 23.71 14.01 -5.98
CA SER A 445 25.10 14.47 -6.08
C SER A 445 26.02 13.40 -6.68
N LEU A 446 25.88 12.15 -6.25
CA LEU A 446 26.71 11.03 -6.71
C LEU A 446 26.37 10.54 -8.12
N TYR A 447 25.07 10.37 -8.42
CA TYR A 447 24.61 9.70 -9.63
C TYR A 447 24.07 10.65 -10.70
N LYS A 448 23.98 11.95 -10.41
CA LYS A 448 23.50 13.01 -11.31
C LYS A 448 22.08 12.76 -11.85
N ILE A 449 21.20 12.20 -11.00
CA ILE A 449 19.79 11.94 -11.32
C ILE A 449 18.92 13.00 -10.65
N ASN A 450 18.02 13.63 -11.41
CA ASN A 450 17.11 14.66 -10.91
C ASN A 450 15.64 14.24 -10.87
N LYS A 451 15.26 13.14 -11.51
CA LYS A 451 13.91 12.58 -11.45
C LYS A 451 13.77 11.64 -10.25
N VAL A 452 12.73 11.84 -9.45
CA VAL A 452 12.44 11.02 -8.27
C VAL A 452 11.05 10.42 -8.41
N ALA A 453 10.91 9.10 -8.34
CA ALA A 453 9.62 8.42 -8.37
C ALA A 453 9.23 7.93 -6.98
N LEU A 454 8.04 8.30 -6.51
CA LEU A 454 7.50 7.88 -5.21
C LEU A 454 6.45 6.77 -5.43
N SER A 455 6.68 5.57 -4.88
CA SER A 455 5.74 4.44 -4.99
C SER A 455 5.84 3.47 -3.81
N GLY A 456 4.84 2.60 -3.66
CA GLY A 456 4.67 1.68 -2.54
C GLY A 456 3.56 2.13 -1.59
N GLY A 457 3.01 1.18 -0.83
CA GLY A 457 1.81 1.41 -0.01
C GLY A 457 1.95 2.50 1.06
N VAL A 458 3.18 2.79 1.52
CA VAL A 458 3.40 3.84 2.53
C VAL A 458 3.12 5.25 1.98
N PHE A 459 3.22 5.46 0.66
CA PHE A 459 2.86 6.75 0.06
C PHE A 459 1.35 7.00 -0.01
N GLN A 460 0.52 6.08 0.50
CA GLN A 460 -0.88 6.37 0.81
C GLN A 460 -1.03 7.24 2.07
N ASN A 461 0.02 7.35 2.89
CA ASN A 461 0.07 8.27 4.03
C ASN A 461 0.21 9.71 3.53
N ASN A 462 -0.81 10.54 3.80
CA ASN A 462 -0.88 11.90 3.28
C ASN A 462 0.23 12.78 3.83
N ILE A 463 0.61 12.60 5.09
CA ILE A 463 1.64 13.43 5.74
C ILE A 463 2.98 13.22 5.04
N ILE A 464 3.41 11.96 4.88
CA ILE A 464 4.69 11.63 4.23
C ILE A 464 4.64 12.08 2.77
N PHE A 465 3.60 11.71 2.04
CA PHE A 465 3.50 11.97 0.61
C PHE A 465 3.53 13.47 0.31
N THR A 466 2.67 14.24 0.97
CA THR A 466 2.55 15.70 0.74
C THR A 466 3.83 16.43 1.13
N LYS A 467 4.36 16.17 2.34
CA LYS A 467 5.55 16.89 2.83
C LYS A 467 6.80 16.53 2.04
N LEU A 468 7.01 15.25 1.70
CA LEU A 468 8.17 14.84 0.91
C LEU A 468 8.08 15.34 -0.54
N HIS A 469 6.91 15.27 -1.16
CA HIS A 469 6.69 15.83 -2.50
C HIS A 469 7.08 17.31 -2.54
N ASN A 470 6.51 18.13 -1.65
CA ASN A 470 6.75 19.57 -1.64
C ASN A 470 8.23 19.90 -1.40
N LYS A 471 8.88 19.24 -0.43
CA LYS A 471 10.30 19.46 -0.16
C LYS A 471 11.22 19.03 -1.31
N LEU A 472 10.87 17.96 -2.03
CA LEU A 472 11.61 17.55 -3.22
C LEU A 472 11.48 18.58 -4.35
N GLU A 473 10.27 19.08 -4.60
CA GLU A 473 10.02 20.13 -5.59
C GLU A 473 10.74 21.45 -5.23
N GLU A 474 10.74 21.86 -3.95
CA GLU A 474 11.51 23.01 -3.45
C GLU A 474 13.03 22.85 -3.71
N GLU A 475 13.55 21.62 -3.59
CA GLU A 475 14.92 21.25 -3.92
C GLU A 475 15.15 20.98 -5.43
N LYS A 476 14.16 21.34 -6.27
CA LYS A 476 14.18 21.28 -7.74
C LYS A 476 14.32 19.87 -8.32
N PHE A 477 13.90 18.85 -7.59
CA PHE A 477 13.70 17.53 -8.18
C PHE A 477 12.49 17.55 -9.11
N GLN A 478 12.45 16.63 -10.08
CA GLN A 478 11.26 16.34 -10.86
C GLN A 478 10.56 15.14 -10.22
N VAL A 479 9.48 15.37 -9.48
CA VAL A 479 8.81 14.30 -8.72
C VAL A 479 7.74 13.62 -9.57
N LEU A 480 7.85 12.28 -9.68
CA LEU A 480 6.89 11.41 -10.36
C LEU A 480 6.03 10.73 -9.29
N THR A 481 4.70 10.80 -9.47
CA THR A 481 3.73 10.24 -8.53
C THR A 481 2.59 9.54 -9.27
N HIS A 482 1.92 8.64 -8.55
CA HIS A 482 0.79 7.86 -9.03
C HIS A 482 -0.54 8.64 -8.98
N LYS A 483 -1.40 8.53 -10.00
CA LYS A 483 -2.71 9.20 -10.07
C LYS A 483 -3.85 8.20 -10.24
N LEU A 484 -3.98 7.62 -11.43
CA LEU A 484 -4.97 6.61 -11.79
C LEU A 484 -4.49 5.20 -11.40
N LEU A 485 -3.21 4.90 -11.56
CA LEU A 485 -2.65 3.69 -10.99
C LEU A 485 -2.49 3.88 -9.47
N PRO A 486 -2.92 2.91 -8.62
CA PRO A 486 -2.66 3.04 -7.19
C PRO A 486 -1.18 2.86 -6.88
N CYS A 487 -0.64 3.68 -5.96
CA CYS A 487 0.75 3.54 -5.53
C CYS A 487 1.03 2.27 -4.71
N ASN A 488 -0.02 1.56 -4.28
CA ASN A 488 0.06 0.28 -3.59
C ASN A 488 0.15 -0.89 -4.58
N ASP A 489 0.15 -2.10 -4.03
CA ASP A 489 0.29 -3.37 -4.73
C ASP A 489 -0.64 -3.57 -5.93
N SER A 490 -1.78 -2.86 -5.96
CA SER A 490 -2.70 -2.90 -7.10
C SER A 490 -2.03 -2.52 -8.43
N SER A 491 -0.96 -1.72 -8.46
CA SER A 491 -0.29 -1.35 -9.72
C SER A 491 0.91 -2.23 -10.11
N ILE A 492 1.28 -3.21 -9.27
CA ILE A 492 2.44 -4.08 -9.49
C ILE A 492 2.35 -4.82 -10.83
N SER A 493 1.14 -5.25 -11.24
CA SER A 493 0.95 -5.97 -12.50
C SER A 493 1.35 -5.16 -13.73
N VAL A 494 1.12 -3.84 -13.73
CA VAL A 494 1.54 -2.94 -14.81
C VAL A 494 3.07 -2.83 -14.83
N GLY A 495 3.70 -2.59 -13.68
CA GLY A 495 5.16 -2.54 -13.58
C GLY A 495 5.84 -3.83 -14.04
N GLN A 496 5.30 -4.99 -13.62
CA GLN A 496 5.74 -6.31 -14.08
C GLN A 496 5.67 -6.47 -15.60
N LEU A 497 4.55 -6.07 -16.21
CA LEU A 497 4.33 -6.18 -17.65
C LEU A 497 5.35 -5.33 -18.44
N ILE A 498 5.58 -4.09 -18.01
CA ILE A 498 6.53 -3.19 -18.65
C ILE A 498 7.96 -3.72 -18.52
N ILE A 499 8.35 -4.17 -17.33
CA ILE A 499 9.69 -4.74 -17.08
C ILE A 499 9.94 -5.97 -17.94
N ALA A 500 8.98 -6.89 -17.99
CA ALA A 500 9.11 -8.13 -18.75
C ALA A 500 9.26 -7.87 -20.25
N ASN A 501 8.53 -6.90 -20.80
CA ASN A 501 8.65 -6.50 -22.20
C ASN A 501 10.00 -5.83 -22.50
N ASN A 502 10.49 -4.99 -21.58
CA ASN A 502 11.70 -4.19 -21.77
C ASN A 502 13.01 -4.98 -21.61
N ARG A 503 13.06 -5.98 -20.72
CA ARG A 503 14.27 -6.82 -20.53
C ARG A 503 14.69 -7.60 -21.78
N ARG A 504 13.83 -7.71 -22.79
CA ARG A 504 14.07 -8.49 -24.01
C ARG A 504 14.54 -7.72 -25.24
N GLU A 505 14.49 -6.40 -25.25
CA GLU A 505 14.86 -5.62 -26.45
C GLU A 505 16.36 -5.67 -26.85
N LYS A 506 17.16 -6.60 -26.31
CA LYS A 506 18.59 -6.78 -26.68
C LYS A 506 18.94 -8.07 -27.43
N TYR A 507 17.97 -8.75 -28.04
CA TYR A 507 18.26 -9.74 -29.09
C TYR A 507 17.60 -9.34 -30.41
N VAL A 508 18.03 -8.22 -30.98
CA VAL A 508 17.98 -8.05 -32.44
C VAL A 508 19.35 -8.52 -32.93
N CYS A 509 19.37 -9.70 -33.55
CA CYS A 509 20.55 -10.24 -34.21
C CYS A 509 21.13 -9.20 -35.17
N SER A 510 22.34 -8.73 -34.90
CA SER A 510 23.24 -8.28 -35.95
C SER A 510 23.74 -9.52 -36.70
N ASN A 511 22.88 -10.08 -37.56
CA ASN A 511 23.33 -10.87 -38.70
C ASN A 511 23.35 -9.93 -39.89
N SER A 512 24.53 -9.38 -40.18
CA SER A 512 24.85 -8.76 -41.46
C SER A 512 26.37 -8.68 -41.59
N GLY A 513 26.94 -9.51 -42.47
CA GLY A 513 28.34 -9.50 -42.88
C GLY A 513 28.99 -10.86 -42.76
#